data_AF-A0A7G2IY16-F1
#
_entry.id   AF-A0A7G2IY16-F1
#
_cell.length_a   1.000
_cell.length_b   1.000
_cell.length_c   1.000
_cell.angle_alpha   90.00
_cell.angle_beta   90.00
_cell.angle_gamma   90.00
#
_symmetry.space_group_name_H-M   'P 1'
#
loop_
_entity.id
_entity.type
_entity.pdbx_description
1 polymer ?
#
loop_
_entity_poly.entity_id
_entity_poly.type
_entity_poly.pdbx_seq_one_letter_code
_entity_poly.pdbx_strand_id
1 'polypeptide(L)'
;MIKTYVSLGLGIGLVAEQSSGEQEEGTLTRLDTRHLFDANTVWLGLKRGQLQRNYVWRFIELCNAGLSVDEIKRQAMEPDEAVIDYQI
;
A
#
# COMPACT_ATOMS: atom_id res chain seq x y z
N MET A 1 6.98 13.45 8.45
CA MET A 1 6.37 14.08 9.64
C MET A 1 6.67 13.33 10.94
N ILE A 2 6.30 12.05 11.10
CA ILE A 2 6.59 11.29 12.35
C ILE A 2 8.07 11.36 12.75
N LYS A 3 8.98 11.10 11.80
CA LYS A 3 10.44 11.10 12.03
C LYS A 3 10.98 12.41 12.61
N THR A 4 10.42 13.54 12.19
CA THR A 4 10.80 14.88 12.65
C THR A 4 10.60 15.03 14.17
N TYR A 5 9.54 14.46 14.73
CA TYR A 5 9.28 14.53 16.16
C TYR A 5 10.11 13.51 16.95
N VAL A 6 10.37 12.34 16.37
CA VAL A 6 11.27 11.34 16.95
C VAL A 6 12.69 11.90 17.07
N SER A 7 13.19 12.60 16.05
CA SER A 7 14.51 13.24 16.09
C SER A 7 14.62 14.37 17.13
N LEU A 8 13.50 14.97 17.51
CA LEU A 8 13.44 15.97 18.58
C LEU A 8 13.30 15.36 19.98
N GLY A 9 13.30 14.02 20.10
CA GLY A 9 13.25 13.31 21.38
C GLY A 9 11.84 13.14 21.96
N LEU A 10 10.77 13.33 21.18
CA LEU A 10 9.40 13.24 21.69
C LEU A 10 8.91 11.80 21.92
N GLY A 11 9.65 10.78 21.47
CA GLY A 11 9.32 9.38 21.68
C GLY A 11 9.74 8.48 20.54
N ILE A 12 9.04 7.33 20.42
CA ILE A 12 9.29 6.30 19.41
C ILE A 12 8.26 6.43 18.29
N GLY A 13 8.70 6.38 17.03
CA GLY A 13 7.83 6.40 15.86
C GLY A 13 7.62 5.02 15.26
N LEU A 14 6.36 4.63 15.06
CA LEU A 14 6.01 3.46 14.25
C LEU A 14 5.70 3.93 12.83
N VAL A 15 6.42 3.38 11.85
CA VAL A 15 6.27 3.78 10.45
C VAL A 15 6.33 2.56 9.54
N ALA A 16 5.66 2.65 8.38
CA ALA A 16 5.78 1.63 7.35
C ALA A 16 7.23 1.54 6.86
N GLU A 17 7.69 0.33 6.58
CA GLU A 17 9.06 0.06 6.11
C GLU A 17 9.44 0.95 4.91
N GLN A 18 8.51 1.10 3.97
CA GLN A 18 8.67 1.87 2.73
C GLN A 18 8.82 3.39 2.94
N SER A 19 8.58 3.89 4.15
CA SER A 19 8.73 5.34 4.49
C SER A 19 10.17 5.73 4.83
N SER A 20 11.09 4.77 4.76
CA SER A 20 12.52 4.96 5.02
C SER A 20 13.25 5.29 3.72
N GLY A 21 13.36 6.57 3.38
CA GLY A 21 14.25 6.99 2.29
C GLY A 21 15.71 6.69 2.66
N GLU A 22 16.53 6.32 1.68
CA GLU A 22 17.96 5.96 1.83
C GLU A 22 18.84 7.10 2.39
N GLN A 23 18.29 8.30 2.52
CA GLN A 23 19.06 9.53 2.78
C GLN A 23 19.10 9.97 4.26
N GLU A 24 18.53 9.19 5.18
CA GLU A 24 18.46 9.51 6.62
C GLU A 24 19.38 8.62 7.47
N GLU A 25 20.51 8.19 6.92
CA GLU A 25 21.56 7.53 7.69
C GLU A 25 22.23 8.54 8.64
N GLY A 26 21.87 8.52 9.93
CA GLY A 26 22.69 9.16 10.96
C GLY A 26 22.01 9.51 12.27
N THR A 27 20.69 9.78 12.30
CA THR A 27 20.05 10.30 13.52
C THR A 27 19.05 9.34 14.17
N LEU A 28 18.47 8.40 13.40
CA LEU A 28 17.44 7.49 13.88
C LEU A 28 17.83 6.04 13.60
N THR A 29 17.70 5.19 14.61
CA THR A 29 17.91 3.74 14.48
C THR A 29 16.59 3.05 14.14
N ARG A 30 16.58 2.27 13.06
CA ARG A 30 15.43 1.43 12.70
C ARG A 30 15.48 0.10 13.44
N LEU A 31 14.34 -0.32 13.97
CA LEU A 31 14.15 -1.64 14.58
C LEU A 31 13.09 -2.43 13.80
N ASP A 32 13.35 -3.70 13.56
CA ASP A 32 12.38 -4.59 12.91
C ASP A 32 11.27 -5.00 13.89
N THR A 33 10.02 -4.81 13.47
CA THR A 33 8.82 -5.06 14.28
C THR A 33 7.83 -6.00 13.57
N ARG A 34 8.25 -6.70 12.50
CA ARG A 34 7.41 -7.67 11.75
C ARG A 34 6.83 -8.80 12.61
N HIS A 35 7.44 -9.07 13.76
CA HIS A 35 6.98 -10.09 14.71
C HIS A 35 5.91 -9.56 15.70
N LEU A 36 5.68 -8.24 15.72
CA LEU A 36 4.72 -7.59 16.61
C LEU A 36 3.43 -7.19 15.90
N PHE A 37 3.48 -7.00 14.58
CA PHE A 37 2.35 -6.52 13.78
C PHE A 37 2.19 -7.38 12.53
N ASP A 38 0.94 -7.70 12.20
CA ASP A 38 0.60 -8.36 10.95
C ASP A 38 0.89 -7.47 9.74
N ALA A 39 1.07 -8.10 8.58
CA ALA A 39 1.29 -7.40 7.33
C ALA A 39 0.03 -6.63 6.92
N ASN A 40 0.20 -5.35 6.57
CA ASN A 40 -0.88 -4.55 6.02
C ASN A 40 -1.01 -4.77 4.50
N THR A 41 -2.24 -4.92 4.02
CA THR A 41 -2.56 -5.00 2.59
C THR A 41 -3.00 -3.63 2.08
N VAL A 42 -2.39 -3.15 0.99
CA VAL A 42 -2.79 -1.94 0.28
C VAL A 42 -3.77 -2.32 -0.83
N TRP A 43 -4.93 -1.68 -0.84
CA TRP A 43 -6.00 -1.95 -1.80
C TRP A 43 -6.08 -0.86 -2.88
N LEU A 44 -6.33 -1.28 -4.13
CA LEU A 44 -6.64 -0.38 -5.24
C LEU A 44 -8.13 -0.48 -5.55
N GLY A 45 -8.86 0.61 -5.33
CA GLY A 45 -10.30 0.67 -5.59
C GLY A 45 -10.61 1.16 -7.00
N LEU A 46 -11.49 0.46 -7.71
CA LEU A 46 -12.06 0.88 -8.99
C LEU A 46 -13.59 0.92 -8.92
N LYS A 47 -14.19 1.95 -9.50
CA LYS A 47 -15.65 2.05 -9.61
C LYS A 47 -16.17 1.07 -10.67
N ARG A 48 -17.03 0.12 -10.25
CA ARG A 48 -17.74 -0.79 -11.15
C ARG A 48 -18.68 -0.01 -12.09
N GLY A 49 -18.84 -0.53 -13.32
CA GLY A 49 -19.79 0.02 -14.30
C GLY A 49 -19.36 1.33 -14.98
N GLN A 50 -18.13 1.82 -14.74
CA GLN A 50 -17.55 2.89 -15.55
C GLN A 50 -16.55 2.35 -16.56
N LEU A 51 -16.58 2.92 -17.77
CA LEU A 51 -15.57 2.65 -18.78
C LEU A 51 -14.22 3.21 -18.30
N GLN A 52 -13.36 2.30 -17.84
CA GLN A 52 -12.01 2.66 -17.41
C GLN A 52 -11.14 2.94 -18.65
N ARG A 53 -10.40 4.04 -18.62
CA ARG A 53 -9.44 4.37 -19.69
C ARG A 53 -8.26 3.40 -19.64
N ASN A 54 -7.65 3.12 -20.78
CA ASN A 54 -6.54 2.16 -20.86
C ASN A 54 -5.36 2.46 -19.92
N TYR A 55 -5.11 3.73 -19.60
CA TYR A 55 -4.06 4.09 -18.64
C TYR A 55 -4.33 3.59 -17.22
N VAL A 56 -5.58 3.35 -16.84
CA VAL A 56 -5.94 2.86 -15.49
C VAL A 56 -5.40 1.45 -15.30
N TRP A 57 -5.58 0.58 -16.31
CA TRP A 57 -5.06 -0.78 -16.27
C TRP A 57 -3.53 -0.78 -16.22
N ARG A 58 -2.89 0.10 -17.00
CA ARG A 58 -1.43 0.24 -16.99
C ARG A 58 -0.92 0.77 -15.65
N PHE A 59 -1.65 1.66 -14.99
CA PHE A 59 -1.30 2.14 -13.65
C PHE A 59 -1.31 1.02 -12.61
N ILE A 60 -2.34 0.16 -12.61
CA ILE A 60 -2.45 -0.96 -11.67
C ILE A 60 -1.31 -1.97 -11.88
N GLU A 61 -0.97 -2.26 -13.13
CA GLU A 61 0.18 -3.12 -13.48
C GLU A 61 1.51 -2.50 -13.01
N LEU A 62 1.66 -1.17 -13.04
CA LEU A 62 2.84 -0.51 -12.49
C LEU A 62 2.91 -0.60 -10.96
N CYS A 63 1.77 -0.67 -10.27
CA CYS A 63 1.72 -0.88 -8.83
C CYS A 63 2.03 -2.34 -8.43
N ASN A 64 1.73 -3.30 -9.30
CA ASN A 64 2.04 -4.71 -9.08
C ASN A 64 2.43 -5.40 -10.39
N ALA A 65 3.74 -5.52 -10.61
CA ALA A 65 4.31 -6.14 -11.82
C ALA A 65 3.98 -7.64 -11.97
N GLY A 66 3.43 -8.29 -10.92
CA GLY A 66 2.95 -9.67 -10.99
C GLY A 66 1.57 -9.83 -11.61
N LEU A 67 0.84 -8.74 -11.88
CA LEU A 67 -0.50 -8.76 -12.47
C LEU A 67 -0.46 -8.24 -13.91
N SER A 68 -0.85 -9.07 -14.87
CA SER A 68 -1.00 -8.63 -16.26
C SER A 68 -2.27 -7.78 -16.44
N VAL A 69 -2.25 -6.90 -17.43
CA VAL A 69 -3.44 -6.09 -17.81
C VAL A 69 -4.67 -6.96 -18.05
N ASP A 70 -4.50 -8.13 -18.66
CA ASP A 70 -5.59 -9.05 -18.96
C ASP A 70 -6.15 -9.71 -17.69
N GLU A 71 -5.29 -10.06 -16.73
CA GLU A 71 -5.69 -10.57 -15.41
C GLU A 71 -6.49 -9.53 -14.64
N ILE A 72 -6.02 -8.28 -14.62
CA ILE A 72 -6.68 -7.16 -13.93
C ILE A 72 -8.06 -6.90 -14.55
N LYS A 73 -8.16 -6.87 -15.88
CA LYS A 73 -9.44 -6.67 -16.57
C LYS A 73 -10.42 -7.81 -16.28
N ARG A 74 -9.94 -9.06 -16.29
CA ARG A 74 -10.76 -10.23 -15.98
C ARG A 74 -11.37 -10.11 -14.58
N GLN A 75 -10.54 -9.90 -13.56
CA GLN A 75 -11.00 -9.75 -12.17
C GLN A 75 -11.94 -8.55 -11.99
N ALA A 76 -11.67 -7.43 -12.66
CA ALA A 76 -12.53 -6.24 -12.56
C ALA A 76 -13.89 -6.39 -13.26
N MET A 77 -14.00 -7.30 -14.23
CA MET A 77 -15.21 -7.57 -15.01
C MET A 77 -15.99 -8.79 -14.51
N GLU A 78 -15.36 -9.67 -13.72
CA GLU A 78 -16.05 -10.77 -13.03
C GLU A 78 -17.04 -10.20 -11.99
N PRO A 79 -18.32 -10.62 -12.03
CA PRO A 79 -19.28 -10.26 -11.00
C PRO A 79 -18.94 -11.03 -9.72
N ASP A 80 -18.28 -10.38 -8.76
CA ASP A 80 -17.88 -11.09 -7.53
C ASP A 80 -18.99 -11.12 -6.46
N GLU A 81 -19.09 -12.29 -5.80
CA GLU A 81 -19.88 -12.60 -4.62
C GLU A 81 -19.37 -11.81 -3.41
N ALA A 82 -20.34 -11.38 -2.58
CA ALA A 82 -20.19 -10.84 -1.22
C ALA A 82 -19.18 -9.72 -0.96
N VAL A 83 -19.75 -8.56 -0.64
CA VAL A 83 -19.12 -7.42 0.04
C VAL A 83 -18.21 -7.89 1.17
N ILE A 84 -16.92 -7.58 1.07
CA ILE A 84 -16.02 -7.68 2.22
C ILE A 84 -16.45 -6.56 3.18
N ASP A 85 -17.10 -6.93 4.28
CA ASP A 85 -17.45 -6.03 5.38
C ASP A 85 -16.15 -5.62 6.09
N TYR A 86 -15.64 -4.44 5.74
CA TYR A 86 -14.54 -3.82 6.48
C TYR A 86 -15.12 -3.09 7.69
N GLN A 87 -15.39 -3.82 8.77
CA GLN A 87 -15.52 -3.19 10.08
C GLN A 87 -14.12 -2.76 10.54
N ILE A 88 -13.91 -1.43 10.57
CA ILE A 88 -12.82 -0.78 11.31
C ILE A 88 -13.37 -0.41 12.68
#